data_AF-A0A3P1CUU3-F1
#
_entry.id   AF-A0A3P1CUU3-F1
#
_cell.length_a   1.000
_cell.length_b   1.000
_cell.length_c   1.000
_cell.angle_alpha   90.00
_cell.angle_beta   90.00
_cell.angle_gamma   90.00
#
_symmetry.space_group_name_H-M   'P 1'
#
loop_
_entity.id
_entity.type
_entity.pdbx_description
1 polymer ?
#
loop_
_entity_poly.entity_id
_entity_poly.type
_entity_poly.pdbx_seq_one_letter_code
_entity_poly.pdbx_strand_id
1 'polypeptide(L)'
;MKIIFLILKREYLVRVKKKSFLIMTFVTPLLVSCIWLVPVFFAMRDIDQKKIEVIDESGKFEKTFKDTKELVFKPVNTAVETAKKDFAKSGYDVLVHIPKDILENPKSLKIYAEKNVSLEVKNGIEKAVEQEIENIRLLDAGIDRKVLESTKVDVSSDTYSLSEEGEKDSSSGAATGIGYLCAFIIYFAIFIYGVQVMRGVMEEKTNRIVEVIISSVKPFQLMAGKITGVALVGLTQFLLWILLTFGISSIMSNVLGMESLGPQKRVEMMAQPPGTVRNATVEKPKSEQKSSPVTTVFKAIGTLNIPLIIGCFLIYFIGGYLIYSALFAAVGSAVDSDTDVQQFMFPITIPLVLSFIMAQFIIREPDGAVAFWMSMIPFTSPIIMMVRIPFGVPAWEIILSVTLLIGGFIGTAWLAARIYRVGILMYGKKPSYKELVKWMFYKA
;
A
#
# COMPACT_ATOMS: atom_id res chain seq x y z
N MET A 1 18.28 -1.20 37.07
CA MET A 1 17.89 -0.32 35.94
C MET A 1 19.08 0.36 35.25
N LYS A 2 20.08 0.90 35.96
CA LYS A 2 21.26 1.58 35.33
C LYS A 2 21.94 0.76 34.22
N ILE A 3 22.16 -0.55 34.43
CA ILE A 3 22.84 -1.41 33.44
C ILE A 3 22.00 -1.59 32.16
N ILE A 4 20.70 -1.85 32.29
CA ILE A 4 19.77 -2.00 31.15
C ILE A 4 19.80 -0.73 30.28
N PHE A 5 19.78 0.44 30.93
CA PHE A 5 19.83 1.72 30.23
C PHE A 5 21.17 1.95 29.50
N LEU A 6 22.30 1.55 30.08
CA LEU A 6 23.61 1.64 29.41
C LEU A 6 23.65 0.78 28.15
N ILE A 7 23.15 -0.46 28.24
CA ILE A 7 23.05 -1.37 27.10
C ILE A 7 22.13 -0.78 26.04
N LEU A 8 20.93 -0.36 26.42
CA LEU A 8 19.97 0.31 25.53
C LEU A 8 20.61 1.48 24.80
N LYS A 9 21.29 2.39 25.52
CA LYS A 9 21.93 3.57 24.93
C LYS A 9 22.98 3.18 23.90
N ARG A 10 23.81 2.18 24.20
CA ARG A 10 24.82 1.66 23.26
C ARG A 10 24.14 1.09 22.03
N GLU A 11 23.16 0.21 22.22
CA GLU A 11 22.44 -0.49 21.15
C GLU A 11 21.68 0.47 20.23
N TYR A 12 21.09 1.52 20.80
CA TYR A 12 20.43 2.59 20.05
C TYR A 12 21.45 3.41 19.24
N LEU A 13 22.49 3.95 19.89
CA LEU A 13 23.45 4.84 19.24
C LEU A 13 24.24 4.14 18.14
N VAL A 14 24.62 2.88 18.34
CA VAL A 14 25.34 2.09 17.33
C VAL A 14 24.49 1.90 16.07
N ARG A 15 23.16 1.77 16.20
CA ARG A 15 22.27 1.57 15.04
C ARG A 15 21.87 2.86 14.37
N VAL A 16 21.45 3.89 15.12
CA VAL A 16 21.03 5.18 14.54
C VAL A 16 22.18 5.88 13.80
N LYS A 17 23.43 5.69 14.26
CA LYS A 17 24.61 6.26 13.60
C LYS A 17 25.11 5.45 12.40
N LYS A 18 24.56 4.26 12.11
CA LYS A 18 24.97 3.49 10.92
C LYS A 18 24.54 4.25 9.67
N LYS A 19 25.43 4.31 8.68
CA LYS A 19 25.12 4.89 7.35
C LYS A 19 23.88 4.23 6.73
N SER A 20 23.74 2.91 6.87
CA SER A 20 22.57 2.18 6.36
C SER A 20 21.26 2.63 7.01
N PHE A 21 21.26 2.95 8.31
CA PHE A 21 20.07 3.47 8.99
C PHE A 21 19.67 4.84 8.43
N LEU A 22 20.63 5.77 8.32
CA LEU A 22 20.37 7.10 7.76
C LEU A 22 19.87 6.99 6.32
N ILE A 23 20.56 6.23 5.46
CA ILE A 23 20.16 6.04 4.06
C ILE A 23 18.74 5.48 3.97
N MET A 24 18.43 4.38 4.66
CA MET A 24 17.09 3.76 4.61
C MET A 24 16.00 4.69 5.17
N THR A 25 16.32 5.48 6.19
CA THR A 25 15.36 6.40 6.81
C THR A 25 14.91 7.50 5.85
N PHE A 26 15.82 8.04 5.02
CA PHE A 26 15.48 9.09 4.04
C PHE A 26 15.05 8.53 2.69
N VAL A 27 15.66 7.44 2.23
CA VAL A 27 15.37 6.85 0.91
C VAL A 27 13.98 6.21 0.88
N THR A 28 13.52 5.57 1.96
CA THR A 28 12.20 4.92 1.96
C THR A 28 11.05 5.90 1.78
N PRO A 29 10.91 7.00 2.56
CA PRO A 29 9.86 8.00 2.33
C PRO A 29 9.97 8.67 0.96
N LEU A 30 11.19 8.91 0.47
CA LEU A 30 11.42 9.46 -0.86
C LEU A 30 10.92 8.49 -1.95
N LEU A 31 11.25 7.20 -1.84
CA LEU A 31 10.78 6.17 -2.76
C LEU A 31 9.26 6.03 -2.73
N VAL A 32 8.64 5.97 -1.55
CA VAL A 32 7.18 5.92 -1.41
C VAL A 32 6.56 7.16 -2.05
N SER A 33 7.10 8.35 -1.78
CA SER A 33 6.64 9.58 -2.42
C SER A 33 6.78 9.51 -3.94
N CYS A 34 7.91 9.05 -4.48
CA CYS A 34 8.10 8.87 -5.92
C CYS A 34 7.08 7.88 -6.51
N ILE A 35 6.79 6.76 -5.85
CA ILE A 35 5.79 5.78 -6.31
C ILE A 35 4.41 6.43 -6.44
N TRP A 36 4.05 7.34 -5.53
CA TRP A 36 2.79 8.09 -5.61
C TRP A 36 2.84 9.23 -6.63
N LEU A 37 3.98 9.90 -6.79
CA LEU A 37 4.11 11.11 -7.60
C LEU A 37 4.35 10.81 -9.08
N VAL A 38 5.11 9.78 -9.40
CA VAL A 38 5.47 9.43 -10.78
C VAL A 38 4.21 9.16 -11.61
N PRO A 39 3.23 8.34 -11.19
CA PRO A 39 2.00 8.14 -11.96
C PRO A 39 1.21 9.44 -12.17
N VAL A 40 1.13 10.29 -11.15
CA VAL A 40 0.44 11.59 -11.23
C VAL A 40 1.14 12.52 -12.22
N PHE A 41 2.47 12.56 -12.20
CA PHE A 41 3.27 13.33 -13.14
C PHE A 41 3.11 12.84 -14.58
N PHE A 42 3.11 11.53 -14.80
CA PHE A 42 2.87 10.95 -16.13
C PHE A 42 1.42 11.14 -16.60
N ALA A 43 0.45 11.11 -15.71
CA ALA A 43 -0.95 11.36 -16.03
C ALA A 43 -1.24 12.83 -16.42
N MET A 44 -0.39 13.77 -16.00
CA MET A 44 -0.49 15.18 -16.41
C MET A 44 0.18 15.47 -17.75
N ARG A 45 1.00 14.56 -18.27
CA ARG A 45 1.58 14.72 -19.60
C ARG A 45 0.62 14.19 -20.66
N ASP A 46 0.55 14.88 -21.79
CA ASP A 46 -0.18 14.39 -22.94
C ASP A 46 0.40 13.04 -23.37
N ILE A 47 -0.49 12.06 -23.56
CA ILE A 47 -0.14 10.72 -24.01
C ILE A 47 0.32 10.84 -25.47
N ASP A 48 1.45 10.22 -25.81
CA ASP A 48 1.91 10.15 -27.20
C ASP A 48 0.84 9.47 -28.05
N GLN A 49 0.18 10.26 -28.91
CA GLN A 49 -0.89 9.78 -29.77
C GLN A 49 -0.37 8.72 -30.74
N LYS A 50 -1.05 7.57 -30.78
CA LYS A 50 -0.77 6.48 -31.71
C LYS A 50 -1.49 6.70 -33.02
N LYS A 51 -0.74 6.70 -34.11
CA LYS A 51 -1.27 6.91 -35.46
C LYS A 51 -1.66 5.58 -36.07
N ILE A 52 -2.91 5.46 -36.49
CA ILE A 52 -3.50 4.21 -36.97
C ILE A 52 -3.97 4.39 -38.41
N GLU A 53 -3.49 3.56 -39.31
CA GLU A 53 -4.06 3.42 -40.65
C GLU A 53 -5.21 2.43 -40.62
N VAL A 54 -6.34 2.80 -41.21
CA VAL A 54 -7.53 1.95 -41.28
C VAL A 54 -7.86 1.67 -42.73
N ILE A 55 -7.90 0.39 -43.08
CA ILE A 55 -8.43 -0.11 -44.36
C ILE A 55 -9.81 -0.66 -44.11
N ASP A 56 -10.82 0.00 -44.66
CA ASP A 56 -12.21 -0.44 -44.59
C ASP A 56 -12.68 -0.95 -45.95
N GLU A 57 -12.80 -2.27 -46.10
CA GLU A 57 -13.37 -2.86 -47.32
C GLU A 57 -14.90 -2.86 -47.32
N SER A 58 -15.53 -2.68 -46.15
CA SER A 58 -16.99 -2.65 -46.00
C SER A 58 -17.61 -1.32 -46.45
N GLY A 59 -16.82 -0.25 -46.44
CA GLY A 59 -17.24 1.11 -46.80
C GLY A 59 -18.24 1.75 -45.83
N LYS A 60 -18.43 1.15 -44.65
CA LYS A 60 -19.39 1.59 -43.62
C LYS A 60 -18.74 2.44 -42.52
N PHE A 61 -17.41 2.49 -42.44
CA PHE A 61 -16.65 3.11 -41.36
C PHE A 61 -15.79 4.32 -41.80
N GLU A 62 -15.73 4.64 -43.11
CA GLU A 62 -14.88 5.71 -43.69
C GLU A 62 -15.06 7.12 -43.07
N LYS A 63 -16.22 7.43 -42.46
CA LYS A 63 -16.54 8.77 -41.94
C LYS A 63 -16.76 8.83 -40.42
N THR A 64 -16.55 7.74 -39.69
CA THR A 64 -17.04 7.65 -38.30
C THR A 64 -15.99 7.41 -37.24
N PHE A 65 -14.75 7.07 -37.60
CA PHE A 65 -13.67 7.04 -36.61
C PHE A 65 -13.38 8.46 -36.11
N LYS A 66 -13.80 8.74 -34.87
CA LYS A 66 -13.44 9.96 -34.16
C LYS A 66 -12.09 9.73 -33.50
N ASP A 67 -11.16 10.64 -33.72
CA ASP A 67 -9.90 10.67 -32.99
C ASP A 67 -10.17 10.71 -31.49
N THR A 68 -9.40 9.94 -30.75
CA THR A 68 -9.42 9.92 -29.28
C THR A 68 -8.16 10.60 -28.76
N LYS A 69 -8.09 10.81 -27.44
CA LYS A 69 -6.88 11.38 -26.81
C LYS A 69 -5.63 10.54 -27.06
N GLU A 70 -5.80 9.25 -27.36
CA GLU A 70 -4.71 8.26 -27.47
C GLU A 70 -4.52 7.75 -28.91
N LEU A 71 -5.58 7.76 -29.73
CA LEU A 71 -5.57 7.16 -31.08
C LEU A 71 -6.02 8.16 -32.13
N VAL A 72 -5.21 8.33 -33.18
CA VAL A 72 -5.51 9.14 -34.36
C VAL A 72 -5.72 8.21 -35.55
N PHE A 73 -6.91 8.23 -36.13
CA PHE A 73 -7.28 7.32 -37.21
C PHE A 73 -7.14 8.02 -38.56
N LYS A 74 -6.52 7.32 -39.52
CA LYS A 74 -6.45 7.77 -40.90
C LYS A 74 -6.97 6.68 -41.84
N PRO A 75 -8.05 6.95 -42.60
CA PRO A 75 -8.52 6.00 -43.59
C PRO A 75 -7.54 5.92 -44.77
N VAL A 76 -7.33 4.70 -45.28
CA VAL A 76 -6.47 4.40 -46.42
C VAL A 76 -7.24 3.57 -47.44
N ASN A 77 -7.36 4.10 -48.66
CA ASN A 77 -8.13 3.46 -49.74
C ASN A 77 -7.21 2.68 -50.70
N THR A 78 -6.37 1.81 -50.16
CA THR A 78 -5.47 0.94 -50.94
C THR A 78 -5.71 -0.54 -50.60
N ALA A 79 -5.36 -1.43 -51.53
CA ALA A 79 -5.48 -2.87 -51.30
C ALA A 79 -4.59 -3.31 -50.14
N VAL A 80 -5.10 -4.23 -49.30
CA VAL A 80 -4.45 -4.72 -48.07
C VAL A 80 -3.00 -5.15 -48.30
N GLU A 81 -2.71 -5.85 -49.39
CA GLU A 81 -1.36 -6.33 -49.69
C GLU A 81 -0.39 -5.22 -50.10
N THR A 82 -0.89 -4.12 -50.68
CA THR A 82 -0.09 -2.93 -51.00
C THR A 82 0.14 -2.11 -49.73
N ALA A 83 -0.90 -1.92 -48.92
CA ALA A 83 -0.81 -1.21 -47.65
C ALA A 83 0.17 -1.87 -46.68
N LYS A 84 0.20 -3.21 -46.60
CA LYS A 84 1.20 -3.95 -45.78
C LYS A 84 2.64 -3.67 -46.22
N LYS A 85 2.89 -3.53 -47.52
CA LYS A 85 4.24 -3.24 -48.07
C LYS A 85 4.64 -1.79 -47.84
N ASP A 86 3.69 -0.87 -47.91
CA ASP A 86 3.91 0.56 -47.72
C ASP A 86 3.87 0.98 -46.24
N PHE A 87 3.29 0.15 -45.37
CA PHE A 87 3.17 0.39 -43.94
C PHE A 87 4.53 0.69 -43.29
N ALA A 88 5.58 -0.05 -43.65
CA ALA A 88 6.95 0.18 -43.15
C ALA A 88 7.53 1.55 -43.53
N LYS A 89 6.97 2.23 -44.54
CA LYS A 89 7.37 3.57 -45.01
C LYS A 89 6.39 4.67 -44.59
N SER A 90 5.22 4.29 -44.08
CA SER A 90 4.10 5.19 -43.77
C SER A 90 4.34 6.05 -42.51
N GLY A 91 5.14 5.54 -41.57
CA GLY A 91 5.38 6.19 -40.27
C GLY A 91 4.22 6.06 -39.28
N TYR A 92 3.27 5.14 -39.52
CA TYR A 92 2.15 4.83 -38.60
C TYR A 92 2.51 3.67 -37.67
N ASP A 93 1.88 3.66 -36.49
CA ASP A 93 2.17 2.67 -35.45
C ASP A 93 1.42 1.35 -35.69
N VAL A 94 0.20 1.42 -36.27
CA VAL A 94 -0.71 0.28 -36.42
C VAL A 94 -1.49 0.37 -37.74
N LEU A 95 -1.70 -0.77 -38.39
CA LEU A 95 -2.58 -0.94 -39.55
C LEU A 95 -3.75 -1.85 -39.18
N VAL A 96 -4.97 -1.32 -39.27
CA VAL A 96 -6.21 -2.03 -38.98
C VAL A 96 -6.89 -2.39 -40.30
N HIS A 97 -7.24 -3.66 -40.46
CA HIS A 97 -7.97 -4.16 -41.61
C HIS A 97 -9.37 -4.63 -41.18
N ILE A 98 -10.37 -3.94 -41.72
CA ILE A 98 -11.80 -4.19 -41.51
C ILE A 98 -12.34 -4.89 -42.76
N PRO A 99 -12.64 -6.20 -42.70
CA PRO A 99 -13.14 -6.94 -43.85
C PRO A 99 -14.60 -6.62 -44.15
N LYS A 100 -15.06 -6.95 -45.36
CA LYS A 100 -16.46 -6.74 -45.80
C LYS A 100 -17.51 -7.41 -44.92
N ASP A 101 -17.17 -8.56 -44.33
CA ASP A 101 -18.08 -9.38 -43.53
C ASP A 101 -18.12 -8.99 -42.04
N ILE A 102 -17.47 -7.90 -41.63
CA ILE A 102 -17.30 -7.54 -40.21
C ILE A 102 -18.63 -7.40 -39.43
N LEU A 103 -19.72 -7.03 -40.11
CA LEU A 103 -21.04 -6.90 -39.51
C LEU A 103 -21.67 -8.26 -39.17
N GLU A 104 -21.38 -9.29 -39.96
CA GLU A 104 -21.85 -10.68 -39.79
C GLU A 104 -20.88 -11.50 -38.92
N ASN A 105 -19.58 -11.23 -39.04
CA ASN A 105 -18.51 -11.88 -38.29
C ASN A 105 -17.60 -10.86 -37.58
N PRO A 106 -17.98 -10.33 -36.41
CA PRO A 106 -17.21 -9.32 -35.69
C PRO A 106 -15.79 -9.74 -35.28
N LYS A 107 -15.48 -11.05 -35.34
CA LYS A 107 -14.15 -11.59 -35.04
C LYS A 107 -13.20 -11.57 -36.25
N SER A 108 -13.62 -11.05 -37.40
CA SER A 108 -12.80 -11.00 -38.61
C SER A 108 -11.81 -9.83 -38.65
N LEU A 109 -11.89 -8.89 -37.69
CA LEU A 109 -10.98 -7.75 -37.54
C LEU A 109 -9.52 -8.20 -37.43
N LYS A 110 -8.62 -7.61 -38.23
CA LYS A 110 -7.18 -7.90 -38.18
C LYS A 110 -6.38 -6.64 -37.89
N ILE A 111 -5.47 -6.75 -36.93
CA ILE A 111 -4.56 -5.67 -36.53
C ILE A 111 -3.14 -6.10 -36.88
N TYR A 112 -2.47 -5.28 -37.66
CA TYR A 112 -1.08 -5.45 -38.09
C TYR A 112 -0.24 -4.32 -37.50
N ALA A 113 0.98 -4.63 -37.09
CA ALA A 113 1.95 -3.64 -36.65
C ALA A 113 3.37 -4.16 -36.88
N GLU A 114 4.32 -3.25 -37.00
CA GLU A 114 5.73 -3.60 -37.20
C GLU A 114 6.35 -4.21 -35.93
N LYS A 115 5.83 -3.81 -34.77
CA LYS A 115 6.19 -4.32 -33.44
C LYS A 115 4.93 -4.78 -32.69
N ASN A 116 5.12 -5.26 -31.47
CA ASN A 116 4.00 -5.61 -30.60
C ASN A 116 3.12 -4.39 -30.31
N VAL A 117 1.80 -4.54 -30.50
CA VAL A 117 0.79 -3.56 -30.10
C VAL A 117 0.50 -3.73 -28.61
N SER A 118 0.45 -2.63 -27.85
CA SER A 118 0.06 -2.70 -26.44
C SER A 118 -1.40 -3.14 -26.32
N LEU A 119 -1.73 -3.82 -25.21
CA LEU A 119 -3.10 -4.28 -24.96
C LEU A 119 -4.09 -3.11 -24.92
N GLU A 120 -3.65 -1.95 -24.45
CA GLU A 120 -4.42 -0.71 -24.42
C GLU A 120 -4.80 -0.23 -25.82
N VAL A 121 -3.84 -0.10 -26.74
CA VAL A 121 -4.10 0.31 -28.13
C VAL A 121 -4.99 -0.71 -28.85
N LYS A 122 -4.72 -2.01 -28.66
CA LYS A 122 -5.56 -3.08 -29.21
C LYS A 122 -7.01 -2.97 -28.72
N ASN A 123 -7.20 -2.89 -27.41
CA ASN A 123 -8.54 -2.78 -26.80
C ASN A 123 -9.23 -1.47 -27.20
N GLY A 124 -8.47 -0.38 -27.39
CA GLY A 124 -8.99 0.90 -27.87
C GLY A 124 -9.52 0.81 -29.30
N ILE A 125 -8.79 0.15 -30.20
CA ILE A 125 -9.22 -0.11 -31.59
C ILE A 125 -10.46 -1.02 -31.59
N GLU A 126 -10.41 -2.13 -30.86
CA GLU A 126 -11.53 -3.08 -30.78
C GLU A 126 -12.80 -2.39 -30.26
N LYS A 127 -12.70 -1.58 -29.20
CA LYS A 127 -13.82 -0.78 -28.67
C LYS A 127 -14.32 0.25 -29.67
N ALA A 128 -13.43 0.92 -30.41
CA ALA A 128 -13.85 1.90 -31.42
C ALA A 128 -14.65 1.24 -32.54
N VAL A 129 -14.19 0.08 -33.03
CA VAL A 129 -14.90 -0.71 -34.05
C VAL A 129 -16.20 -1.29 -33.49
N GLU A 130 -16.19 -1.82 -32.27
CA GLU A 130 -17.37 -2.36 -31.58
C GLU A 130 -18.45 -1.31 -31.40
N GLN A 131 -18.10 -0.12 -30.90
CA GLN A 131 -19.03 0.99 -30.73
C GLN A 131 -19.65 1.46 -32.05
N GLU A 132 -18.90 1.36 -33.15
CA GLU A 132 -19.41 1.73 -34.47
C GLU A 132 -20.30 0.64 -35.06
N ILE A 133 -19.96 -0.64 -34.92
CA ILE A 133 -20.84 -1.76 -35.28
C ILE A 133 -22.15 -1.68 -34.48
N GLU A 134 -22.07 -1.38 -33.17
CA GLU A 134 -23.24 -1.18 -32.32
C GLU A 134 -24.07 0.00 -32.83
N ASN A 135 -23.45 1.13 -33.15
CA ASN A 135 -24.11 2.29 -33.72
C ASN A 135 -24.83 1.98 -35.04
N ILE A 136 -24.18 1.26 -35.96
CA ILE A 136 -24.79 0.82 -37.22
C ILE A 136 -26.00 -0.07 -36.97
N ARG A 137 -25.89 -1.07 -36.09
CA ARG A 137 -27.00 -1.98 -35.74
C ARG A 137 -28.16 -1.25 -35.08
N LEU A 138 -27.88 -0.27 -34.23
CA LEU A 138 -28.91 0.56 -33.59
C LEU A 138 -29.65 1.40 -34.63
N LEU A 139 -28.92 2.04 -35.55
CA LEU A 139 -29.51 2.80 -36.65
C LEU A 139 -30.36 1.92 -37.58
N ASP A 140 -29.88 0.71 -37.91
CA ASP A 140 -30.62 -0.27 -38.71
C ASP A 140 -31.91 -0.74 -37.99
N ALA A 141 -31.90 -0.79 -36.65
CA ALA A 141 -33.06 -1.07 -35.82
C ALA A 141 -33.97 0.15 -35.58
N GLY A 142 -33.65 1.31 -36.14
CA GLY A 142 -34.39 2.57 -35.96
C GLY A 142 -34.19 3.24 -34.60
N ILE A 143 -33.14 2.88 -33.86
CA ILE A 143 -32.80 3.41 -32.54
C ILE A 143 -31.65 4.41 -32.67
N ASP A 144 -31.90 5.69 -32.37
CA ASP A 144 -30.83 6.69 -32.29
C ASP A 144 -30.03 6.49 -30.99
N ARG A 145 -28.69 6.37 -31.10
CA ARG A 145 -27.77 6.24 -29.97
C ARG A 145 -27.93 7.36 -28.94
N LYS A 146 -28.37 8.56 -29.36
CA LYS A 146 -28.67 9.66 -28.43
C LYS A 146 -29.78 9.32 -27.44
N VAL A 147 -30.76 8.50 -27.85
CA VAL A 147 -31.83 8.03 -26.96
C VAL A 147 -31.26 7.10 -25.89
N LEU A 148 -30.36 6.18 -26.27
CA LEU A 148 -29.66 5.30 -25.33
C LEU A 148 -28.76 6.08 -24.37
N GLU A 149 -27.99 7.06 -24.87
CA GLU A 149 -27.15 7.91 -24.03
C GLU A 149 -27.98 8.76 -23.07
N SER A 150 -29.14 9.26 -23.48
CA SER A 150 -30.08 9.98 -22.61
C SER A 150 -30.75 9.11 -21.55
N THR A 151 -30.73 7.77 -21.73
CA THR A 151 -31.28 6.79 -20.78
C THR A 151 -30.23 6.31 -19.78
N LYS A 152 -28.92 6.51 -20.06
CA LYS A 152 -27.85 6.16 -19.12
C LYS A 152 -27.85 7.15 -17.95
N VAL A 153 -28.26 6.65 -16.78
CA VAL A 153 -28.17 7.39 -15.52
C VAL A 153 -26.97 6.86 -14.74
N ASP A 154 -26.03 7.74 -14.40
CA ASP A 154 -24.93 7.43 -13.49
C ASP A 154 -25.40 7.69 -12.05
N VAL A 155 -25.45 6.63 -11.24
CA VAL A 155 -25.91 6.72 -9.85
C VAL A 155 -24.71 6.55 -8.93
N SER A 156 -24.23 7.65 -8.37
CA SER A 156 -23.28 7.65 -7.26
C SER A 156 -24.01 7.71 -5.93
N SER A 157 -23.50 7.01 -4.91
CA SER A 157 -24.01 7.11 -3.54
C SER A 157 -22.93 7.66 -2.61
N ASP A 158 -23.34 8.58 -1.74
CA ASP A 158 -22.55 8.98 -0.58
C ASP A 158 -22.91 8.06 0.59
N THR A 159 -21.90 7.49 1.27
CA THR A 159 -22.13 6.58 2.40
C THR A 159 -21.94 7.30 3.72
N TYR A 160 -22.99 7.33 4.54
CA TYR A 160 -22.94 7.89 5.89
C TYR A 160 -23.00 6.77 6.94
N SER A 161 -22.12 6.87 7.93
CA SER A 161 -22.23 6.07 9.16
C SER A 161 -23.19 6.75 10.13
N LEU A 162 -24.20 6.02 10.61
CA LEU A 162 -25.06 6.49 11.70
C LEU A 162 -24.44 6.14 13.05
N SER A 163 -24.32 7.14 13.91
CA SER A 163 -23.93 6.99 15.31
C SER A 163 -24.95 7.68 16.23
N GLU A 164 -24.90 7.42 17.54
CA GLU A 164 -25.71 8.16 18.53
C GLU A 164 -25.47 9.69 18.48
N GLU A 165 -24.32 10.11 17.95
CA GLU A 165 -23.94 11.53 17.77
C GLU A 165 -24.40 12.12 16.41
N GLY A 166 -25.12 11.34 15.58
CA GLY A 166 -25.62 11.74 14.26
C GLY A 166 -24.91 11.06 13.09
N GLU A 167 -25.18 11.56 11.88
CA GLU A 167 -24.60 11.10 10.61
C GLU A 167 -23.15 11.61 10.46
N LYS A 168 -22.23 10.69 10.16
CA LYS A 168 -20.82 11.00 9.86
C LYS A 168 -20.44 10.44 8.50
N ASP A 169 -19.76 11.25 7.69
CA ASP A 169 -19.17 10.83 6.43
C ASP A 169 -18.32 9.58 6.63
N SER A 170 -18.52 8.56 5.80
CA SER A 170 -17.76 7.31 5.88
C SER A 170 -17.09 7.00 4.55
N SER A 171 -15.77 6.85 4.56
CA SER A 171 -15.01 6.42 3.39
C SER A 171 -14.42 5.04 3.60
N SER A 172 -15.11 4.01 3.10
CA SER A 172 -14.64 2.63 3.14
C SER A 172 -13.30 2.45 2.41
N GLY A 173 -13.08 3.19 1.31
CA GLY A 173 -11.83 3.18 0.57
C GLY A 173 -10.63 3.70 1.38
N ALA A 174 -10.79 4.82 2.09
CA ALA A 174 -9.72 5.35 2.93
C ALA A 174 -9.47 4.47 4.17
N ALA A 175 -10.52 3.94 4.80
CA ALA A 175 -10.40 3.00 5.90
C ALA A 175 -9.58 1.76 5.50
N THR A 176 -9.91 1.19 4.34
CA THR A 176 -9.19 0.07 3.73
C THR A 176 -7.72 0.42 3.47
N GLY A 177 -7.47 1.55 2.82
CA GLY A 177 -6.13 1.99 2.46
C GLY A 177 -5.23 2.22 3.68
N ILE A 178 -5.72 2.93 4.69
CA ILE A 178 -4.94 3.22 5.90
C ILE A 178 -4.72 1.96 6.74
N GLY A 179 -5.75 1.11 6.89
CA GLY A 179 -5.66 -0.10 7.69
C GLY A 179 -4.63 -1.08 7.12
N TYR A 180 -4.67 -1.26 5.79
CA TYR A 180 -3.69 -2.09 5.10
C TYR A 180 -2.27 -1.52 5.15
N LEU A 181 -2.12 -0.19 4.98
CA LEU A 181 -0.82 0.47 5.08
C LEU A 181 -0.22 0.32 6.49
N CYS A 182 -1.00 0.57 7.54
CA CYS A 182 -0.56 0.38 8.92
C CYS A 182 -0.17 -1.07 9.19
N ALA A 183 -0.99 -2.03 8.75
CA ALA A 183 -0.72 -3.46 8.88
C ALA A 183 0.58 -3.87 8.16
N PHE A 184 0.80 -3.36 6.95
CA PHE A 184 2.01 -3.57 6.17
C PHE A 184 3.25 -3.01 6.87
N ILE A 185 3.17 -1.78 7.37
CA ILE A 185 4.28 -1.14 8.09
C ILE A 185 4.62 -1.94 9.36
N ILE A 186 3.62 -2.36 10.14
CA ILE A 186 3.84 -3.19 11.34
C ILE A 186 4.47 -4.53 10.96
N TYR A 187 3.94 -5.21 9.94
CA TYR A 187 4.48 -6.49 9.45
C TYR A 187 5.97 -6.35 9.09
N PHE A 188 6.32 -5.40 8.24
CA PHE A 188 7.70 -5.20 7.79
C PHE A 188 8.61 -4.78 8.95
N ALA A 189 8.16 -3.90 9.82
CA ALA A 189 9.00 -3.41 10.92
C ALA A 189 9.25 -4.47 11.99
N ILE A 190 8.21 -5.23 12.39
CA ILE A 190 8.38 -6.36 13.31
C ILE A 190 9.38 -7.36 12.73
N PHE A 191 9.24 -7.68 11.45
CA PHE A 191 10.16 -8.62 10.80
C PHE A 191 11.59 -8.08 10.73
N ILE A 192 11.79 -6.88 10.17
CA ILE A 192 13.12 -6.28 9.98
C ILE A 192 13.83 -6.09 11.33
N TYR A 193 13.16 -5.48 12.31
CA TYR A 193 13.79 -5.20 13.60
C TYR A 193 13.92 -6.46 14.46
N GLY A 194 13.01 -7.42 14.33
CA GLY A 194 13.13 -8.74 14.94
C GLY A 194 14.39 -9.46 14.46
N VAL A 195 14.62 -9.50 13.15
CA VAL A 195 15.84 -10.08 12.56
C VAL A 195 17.11 -9.36 13.01
N GLN A 196 17.07 -8.04 13.17
CA GLN A 196 18.21 -7.28 13.71
C GLN A 196 18.54 -7.65 15.15
N VAL A 197 17.53 -7.90 16.00
CA VAL A 197 17.77 -8.37 17.37
C VAL A 197 18.42 -9.75 17.35
N MET A 198 17.86 -10.67 16.58
CA MET A 198 18.39 -12.03 16.44
C MET A 198 19.86 -12.04 15.98
N ARG A 199 20.16 -11.36 14.87
CA ARG A 199 21.54 -11.27 14.35
C ARG A 199 22.48 -10.61 15.35
N GLY A 200 22.02 -9.56 16.03
CA GLY A 200 22.82 -8.91 17.07
C GLY A 200 23.12 -9.81 18.27
N VAL A 201 22.24 -10.77 18.61
CA VAL A 201 22.52 -11.77 19.66
C VAL A 201 23.50 -12.83 19.15
N MET A 202 23.27 -13.33 17.93
CA MET A 202 24.15 -14.31 17.30
C MET A 202 25.57 -13.76 17.11
N GLU A 203 25.74 -12.53 16.62
CA GLU A 203 27.05 -11.88 16.46
C GLU A 203 27.81 -11.78 17.79
N GLU A 204 27.13 -11.43 18.89
CA GLU A 204 27.78 -11.37 20.20
C GLU A 204 28.23 -12.74 20.68
N LYS A 205 27.44 -13.77 20.39
CA LYS A 205 27.76 -15.16 20.72
C LYS A 205 28.92 -15.68 19.87
N THR A 206 28.84 -15.56 18.56
CA THR A 206 29.87 -16.03 17.61
C THR A 206 31.22 -15.33 17.84
N ASN A 207 31.20 -14.04 18.20
CA ASN A 207 32.42 -13.28 18.50
C ASN A 207 32.91 -13.46 19.95
N ARG A 208 32.34 -14.38 20.73
CA ARG A 208 32.67 -14.65 22.15
C ARG A 208 32.60 -13.41 23.06
N ILE A 209 31.85 -12.39 22.65
CA ILE A 209 31.63 -11.17 23.45
C ILE A 209 30.74 -11.51 24.66
N VAL A 210 29.82 -12.46 24.48
CA VAL A 210 28.91 -12.96 25.52
C VAL A 210 29.64 -13.43 26.78
N GLU A 211 30.74 -14.18 26.65
CA GLU A 211 31.47 -14.75 27.80
C GLU A 211 32.00 -13.65 28.73
N VAL A 212 32.50 -12.57 28.13
CA VAL A 212 32.98 -11.40 28.85
C VAL A 212 31.81 -10.63 29.48
N ILE A 213 30.71 -10.43 28.74
CA ILE A 213 29.60 -9.60 29.24
C ILE A 213 28.78 -10.31 30.33
N ILE A 214 28.57 -11.63 30.23
CA ILE A 214 27.81 -12.41 31.23
C ILE A 214 28.51 -12.41 32.59
N SER A 215 29.85 -12.27 32.64
CA SER A 215 30.59 -12.11 33.90
C SER A 215 30.19 -10.87 34.70
N SER A 216 29.67 -9.84 34.02
CA SER A 216 29.37 -8.53 34.60
C SER A 216 27.86 -8.22 34.65
N VAL A 217 27.05 -8.86 33.79
CA VAL A 217 25.62 -8.56 33.63
C VAL A 217 24.79 -9.82 33.45
N LYS A 218 23.62 -9.88 34.10
CA LYS A 218 22.69 -11.01 33.95
C LYS A 218 22.15 -11.08 32.50
N PRO A 219 22.02 -12.28 31.89
CA PRO A 219 21.53 -12.45 30.52
C PRO A 219 20.20 -11.73 30.23
N PHE A 220 19.26 -11.74 31.18
CA PHE A 220 17.99 -11.03 31.06
C PHE A 220 18.15 -9.51 30.88
N GLN A 221 19.08 -8.89 31.61
CA GLN A 221 19.31 -7.45 31.52
C GLN A 221 19.93 -7.07 30.16
N LEU A 222 20.74 -7.97 29.60
CA LEU A 222 21.33 -7.80 28.28
C LEU A 222 20.28 -7.91 27.17
N MET A 223 19.44 -8.94 27.22
CA MET A 223 18.34 -9.15 26.28
C MET A 223 17.35 -7.98 26.34
N ALA A 224 16.92 -7.56 27.54
CA ALA A 224 15.99 -6.44 27.71
C ALA A 224 16.56 -5.14 27.16
N GLY A 225 17.81 -4.80 27.49
CA GLY A 225 18.46 -3.59 26.98
C GLY A 225 18.57 -3.57 25.45
N LYS A 226 18.86 -4.72 24.84
CA LYS A 226 18.93 -4.88 23.38
C LYS A 226 17.58 -4.72 22.70
N ILE A 227 16.57 -5.43 23.17
CA ILE A 227 15.21 -5.35 22.62
C ILE A 227 14.69 -3.93 22.72
N THR A 228 14.76 -3.29 23.89
CA THR A 228 14.27 -1.91 24.06
C THR A 228 15.08 -0.92 23.22
N GLY A 229 16.40 -1.10 23.12
CA GLY A 229 17.27 -0.25 22.29
C GLY A 229 16.88 -0.30 20.82
N VAL A 230 16.64 -1.49 20.26
CA VAL A 230 16.20 -1.65 18.88
C VAL A 230 14.76 -1.15 18.67
N ALA A 231 13.87 -1.32 19.65
CA ALA A 231 12.52 -0.76 19.61
C ALA A 231 12.56 0.77 19.39
N LEU A 232 13.41 1.47 20.17
CA LEU A 232 13.57 2.92 20.08
C LEU A 232 14.16 3.36 18.74
N VAL A 233 15.04 2.56 18.12
CA VAL A 233 15.54 2.80 16.76
C VAL A 233 14.37 2.79 15.76
N GLY A 234 13.49 1.79 15.86
CA GLY A 234 12.31 1.68 15.00
C GLY A 234 11.32 2.83 15.19
N LEU A 235 11.02 3.18 16.45
CA LEU A 235 10.17 4.34 16.76
C LEU A 235 10.75 5.64 16.21
N THR A 236 12.06 5.84 16.30
CA THR A 236 12.74 7.02 15.74
C THR A 236 12.61 7.04 14.22
N GLN A 237 12.78 5.90 13.57
CA GLN A 237 12.64 5.79 12.11
C GLN A 237 11.22 6.12 11.65
N PHE A 238 10.19 5.64 12.36
CA PHE A 238 8.80 5.98 12.05
C PHE A 238 8.47 7.43 12.27
N LEU A 239 8.94 8.03 13.37
CA LEU A 239 8.76 9.45 13.62
C LEU A 239 9.39 10.27 12.48
N LEU A 240 10.58 9.90 12.03
CA LEU A 240 11.23 10.53 10.88
C LEU A 240 10.44 10.31 9.59
N TRP A 241 9.89 9.12 9.35
CA TRP A 241 9.05 8.86 8.19
C TRP A 241 7.79 9.72 8.17
N ILE A 242 7.10 9.87 9.31
CA ILE A 242 5.91 10.72 9.43
C ILE A 242 6.27 12.18 9.13
N LEU A 243 7.35 12.70 9.75
CA LEU A 243 7.80 14.07 9.52
C LEU A 243 8.24 14.31 8.07
N LEU A 244 8.99 13.38 7.47
CA LEU A 244 9.47 13.49 6.10
C LEU A 244 8.31 13.40 5.10
N THR A 245 7.39 12.45 5.29
CA THR A 245 6.22 12.32 4.42
C THR A 245 5.36 13.57 4.49
N PHE A 246 5.06 14.08 5.69
CA PHE A 246 4.32 15.32 5.86
C PHE A 246 5.03 16.52 5.23
N GLY A 247 6.36 16.61 5.40
CA GLY A 247 7.18 17.64 4.78
C GLY A 247 7.17 17.58 3.25
N ILE A 248 7.37 16.39 2.66
CA ILE A 248 7.33 16.17 1.21
C ILE A 248 5.94 16.49 0.66
N SER A 249 4.87 16.01 1.30
CA SER A 249 3.50 16.31 0.90
C SER A 249 3.19 17.81 0.96
N SER A 250 3.71 18.53 1.95
CA SER A 250 3.53 19.99 2.09
C SER A 250 4.30 20.77 1.03
N ILE A 251 5.53 20.37 0.71
CA ILE A 251 6.30 20.98 -0.39
C ILE A 251 5.59 20.71 -1.72
N MET A 252 5.12 19.47 -1.92
CA MET A 252 4.48 19.06 -3.16
C MET A 252 3.13 19.74 -3.38
N SER A 253 2.30 19.88 -2.35
CA SER A 253 1.04 20.60 -2.47
C SER A 253 1.25 22.07 -2.87
N ASN A 254 2.35 22.68 -2.44
CA ASN A 254 2.74 24.02 -2.88
C ASN A 254 3.24 24.03 -4.33
N VAL A 255 4.06 23.05 -4.74
CA VAL A 255 4.61 22.97 -6.12
C VAL A 255 3.52 22.63 -7.15
N LEU A 256 2.72 21.58 -6.92
CA LEU A 256 1.62 21.18 -7.81
C LEU A 256 0.41 22.11 -7.68
N GLY A 257 0.19 22.70 -6.49
CA GLY A 257 -0.87 23.70 -6.27
C GLY A 257 -0.61 25.02 -6.98
N MET A 258 0.64 25.33 -7.32
CA MET A 258 0.99 26.47 -8.17
C MET A 258 0.63 26.24 -9.65
N GLU A 259 0.60 24.99 -10.13
CA GLU A 259 0.14 24.65 -11.49
C GLU A 259 -1.36 24.34 -11.57
N SER A 260 -1.98 23.87 -10.47
CA SER A 260 -3.44 23.67 -10.39
C SER A 260 -4.25 24.97 -10.28
N LEU A 261 -3.59 26.14 -10.27
CA LEU A 261 -4.22 27.42 -10.63
C LEU A 261 -4.43 27.48 -12.15
N GLY A 262 -5.18 26.51 -12.67
CA GLY A 262 -5.73 26.59 -14.01
C GLY A 262 -6.61 27.85 -14.15
N PRO A 263 -6.90 28.30 -15.38
CA PRO A 263 -7.50 29.61 -15.69
C PRO A 263 -8.80 29.95 -14.92
N GLN A 264 -9.49 28.95 -14.37
CA GLN A 264 -10.76 29.10 -13.65
C GLN A 264 -10.68 29.97 -12.39
N LYS A 265 -9.61 29.89 -11.57
CA LYS A 265 -9.45 30.76 -10.39
C LYS A 265 -9.06 32.20 -10.73
N ARG A 266 -8.46 32.43 -11.91
CA ARG A 266 -8.16 33.79 -12.41
C ARG A 266 -9.42 34.51 -12.90
N VAL A 267 -10.36 33.78 -13.50
CA VAL A 267 -11.65 34.33 -13.93
C VAL A 267 -12.52 34.68 -12.72
N GLU A 268 -12.48 33.90 -11.65
CA GLU A 268 -13.21 34.18 -10.39
C GLU A 268 -12.69 35.43 -9.66
N MET A 269 -11.39 35.77 -9.79
CA MET A 269 -10.80 36.99 -9.22
C MET A 269 -10.97 38.23 -10.12
N MET A 270 -11.23 38.07 -11.42
CA MET A 270 -11.44 39.19 -12.36
C MET A 270 -12.92 39.55 -12.58
N ALA A 271 -13.86 38.72 -12.11
CA ALA A 271 -15.30 38.92 -12.32
C ALA A 271 -16.04 39.63 -11.17
N GLN A 272 -15.35 40.38 -10.31
CA GLN A 272 -16.02 41.29 -9.36
C GLN A 272 -16.08 42.71 -9.95
N PRO A 273 -17.27 43.23 -10.31
CA PRO A 273 -17.45 44.66 -10.48
C PRO A 273 -17.32 45.34 -9.11
N PRO A 274 -16.63 46.49 -8.99
CA PRO A 274 -16.60 47.24 -7.75
C PRO A 274 -17.96 47.91 -7.54
N GLY A 275 -18.71 47.41 -6.55
CA GLY A 275 -19.90 48.07 -6.03
C GLY A 275 -21.21 47.36 -6.34
N THR A 276 -21.69 46.55 -5.39
CA THR A 276 -23.12 46.49 -5.04
C THR A 276 -23.29 45.78 -3.69
N VAL A 277 -24.18 46.34 -2.87
CA VAL A 277 -24.38 46.01 -1.46
C VAL A 277 -25.13 44.69 -1.29
N ARG A 278 -24.55 43.82 -0.47
CA ARG A 278 -25.13 42.80 0.43
C ARG A 278 -26.67 42.74 0.47
N ASN A 279 -27.24 41.63 -0.03
CA ASN A 279 -28.28 40.82 0.63
C ASN A 279 -28.86 39.78 -0.35
N ALA A 280 -28.56 38.51 -0.11
CA ALA A 280 -29.47 37.37 -0.25
C ALA A 280 -28.65 36.10 -0.02
N THR A 281 -29.15 35.22 0.83
CA THR A 281 -28.82 33.80 0.92
C THR A 281 -28.86 33.18 -0.48
N VAL A 282 -27.71 33.13 -1.14
CA VAL A 282 -27.50 32.33 -2.35
C VAL A 282 -26.84 31.05 -1.88
N GLU A 283 -27.62 29.98 -1.81
CA GLU A 283 -27.10 28.62 -1.88
C GLU A 283 -26.10 28.57 -3.03
N LYS A 284 -24.82 28.33 -2.69
CA LYS A 284 -23.79 28.12 -3.70
C LYS A 284 -24.25 26.95 -4.56
N PRO A 285 -24.31 27.08 -5.90
CA PRO A 285 -24.48 25.92 -6.75
C PRO A 285 -23.28 25.01 -6.45
N LYS A 286 -23.56 23.75 -6.06
CA LYS A 286 -22.57 22.67 -6.01
C LYS A 286 -22.07 22.46 -7.45
N SER A 287 -21.16 23.30 -7.90
CA SER A 287 -20.39 23.05 -9.11
C SER A 287 -19.69 21.71 -8.92
N GLU A 288 -19.96 20.76 -9.82
CA GLU A 288 -19.24 19.50 -10.00
C GLU A 288 -17.76 19.81 -10.20
N GLN A 289 -17.08 20.02 -9.09
CA GLN A 289 -15.64 20.11 -9.03
C GLN A 289 -15.19 18.67 -9.26
N LYS A 290 -14.81 18.33 -10.50
CA LYS A 290 -14.04 17.11 -10.81
C LYS A 290 -12.83 17.12 -9.87
N SER A 291 -12.99 16.48 -8.72
CA SER A 291 -12.04 16.50 -7.64
C SER A 291 -10.82 15.76 -8.15
N SER A 292 -9.68 16.45 -8.26
CA SER A 292 -8.39 15.81 -8.51
C SER A 292 -8.28 14.59 -7.57
N PRO A 293 -7.83 13.40 -8.04
CA PRO A 293 -7.77 12.18 -7.23
C PRO A 293 -7.13 12.39 -5.85
N VAL A 294 -6.16 13.31 -5.77
CA VAL A 294 -5.48 13.72 -4.54
C VAL A 294 -6.45 14.35 -3.53
N THR A 295 -7.32 15.27 -3.98
CA THR A 295 -8.29 15.95 -3.10
C THR A 295 -9.36 15.00 -2.55
N THR A 296 -9.74 13.97 -3.31
CA THR A 296 -10.65 12.91 -2.86
C THR A 296 -10.03 12.07 -1.75
N VAL A 297 -8.75 11.71 -1.88
CA VAL A 297 -8.01 10.97 -0.85
C VAL A 297 -7.87 11.78 0.44
N PHE A 298 -7.55 13.07 0.37
CA PHE A 298 -7.42 13.91 1.58
C PHE A 298 -8.76 14.08 2.32
N LYS A 299 -9.86 14.28 1.59
CA LYS A 299 -11.20 14.31 2.21
C LYS A 299 -11.53 12.97 2.88
N ALA A 300 -11.23 11.87 2.20
CA ALA A 300 -11.48 10.52 2.70
C ALA A 300 -10.62 10.16 3.93
N ILE A 301 -9.39 10.64 4.03
CA ILE A 301 -8.56 10.47 5.24
C ILE A 301 -9.11 11.32 6.40
N GLY A 302 -9.67 12.50 6.09
CA GLY A 302 -10.28 13.39 7.08
C GLY A 302 -11.50 12.81 7.80
N THR A 303 -12.14 11.77 7.25
CA THR A 303 -13.28 11.08 7.91
C THR A 303 -12.82 10.09 9.00
N LEU A 304 -11.53 9.79 9.09
CA LEU A 304 -10.99 8.77 9.99
C LEU A 304 -10.50 9.39 11.30
N ASN A 305 -10.61 8.64 12.39
CA ASN A 305 -10.05 9.02 13.68
C ASN A 305 -8.53 8.77 13.70
N ILE A 306 -7.78 9.68 13.06
CA ILE A 306 -6.32 9.61 12.94
C ILE A 306 -5.62 9.52 14.31
N PRO A 307 -5.99 10.29 15.35
CA PRO A 307 -5.41 10.15 16.67
C PRO A 307 -5.53 8.73 17.26
N LEU A 308 -6.72 8.12 17.14
CA LEU A 308 -6.94 6.74 17.60
C LEU A 308 -6.08 5.74 16.81
N ILE A 309 -6.07 5.86 15.48
CA ILE A 309 -5.27 4.99 14.60
C ILE A 309 -3.79 5.07 14.96
N ILE A 310 -3.24 6.28 15.14
CA ILE A 310 -1.82 6.48 15.51
C ILE A 310 -1.54 5.93 16.93
N GLY A 311 -2.42 6.20 17.89
CA GLY A 311 -2.26 5.70 19.26
C GLY A 311 -2.25 4.17 19.32
N CYS A 312 -3.22 3.54 18.66
CA CYS A 312 -3.26 2.08 18.54
C CYS A 312 -2.08 1.53 17.73
N PHE A 313 -1.68 2.20 16.64
CA PHE A 313 -0.51 1.81 15.85
C PHE A 313 0.73 1.70 16.73
N LEU A 314 1.00 2.69 17.58
CA LEU A 314 2.15 2.66 18.48
C LEU A 314 2.05 1.53 19.51
N ILE A 315 0.88 1.30 20.10
CA ILE A 315 0.66 0.23 21.08
C ILE A 315 0.88 -1.15 20.45
N TYR A 316 0.22 -1.42 19.32
CA TYR A 316 0.31 -2.69 18.62
C TYR A 316 1.68 -2.91 18.00
N PHE A 317 2.32 -1.86 17.48
CA PHE A 317 3.70 -1.94 17.02
C PHE A 317 4.63 -2.32 18.16
N ILE A 318 4.59 -1.62 19.30
CA ILE A 318 5.47 -1.90 20.44
C ILE A 318 5.19 -3.30 20.99
N GLY A 319 3.93 -3.65 21.23
CA GLY A 319 3.57 -4.96 21.78
C GLY A 319 3.93 -6.12 20.85
N GLY A 320 3.60 -6.01 19.56
CA GLY A 320 4.00 -6.97 18.55
C GLY A 320 5.52 -7.07 18.44
N TYR A 321 6.21 -5.93 18.31
CA TYR A 321 7.67 -5.90 18.29
C TYR A 321 8.28 -6.61 19.49
N LEU A 322 7.80 -6.36 20.71
CA LEU A 322 8.31 -6.97 21.93
C LEU A 322 8.12 -8.50 21.96
N ILE A 323 6.96 -9.01 21.53
CA ILE A 323 6.71 -10.46 21.42
C ILE A 323 7.69 -11.10 20.43
N TYR A 324 7.73 -10.57 19.21
CA TYR A 324 8.51 -11.16 18.13
C TYR A 324 10.00 -11.01 18.36
N SER A 325 10.47 -9.86 18.85
CA SER A 325 11.88 -9.65 19.19
C SER A 325 12.36 -10.56 20.31
N ALA A 326 11.51 -10.91 21.28
CA ALA A 326 11.84 -11.90 22.30
C ALA A 326 12.07 -13.29 21.67
N LEU A 327 11.19 -13.73 20.78
CA LEU A 327 11.36 -14.99 20.04
C LEU A 327 12.61 -14.99 19.15
N PHE A 328 12.83 -13.91 18.42
CA PHE A 328 14.01 -13.72 17.58
C PHE A 328 15.31 -13.71 18.40
N ALA A 329 15.33 -13.07 19.56
CA ALA A 329 16.47 -13.11 20.49
C ALA A 329 16.72 -14.53 21.01
N ALA A 330 15.66 -15.27 21.34
CA ALA A 330 15.77 -16.66 21.78
C ALA A 330 16.40 -17.54 20.68
N VAL A 331 15.94 -17.42 19.44
CA VAL A 331 16.54 -18.13 18.30
C VAL A 331 17.98 -17.71 18.08
N GLY A 332 18.27 -16.40 18.08
CA GLY A 332 19.62 -15.87 17.89
C GLY A 332 20.62 -16.33 18.95
N SER A 333 20.14 -16.61 20.17
CA SER A 333 20.97 -17.21 21.22
C SER A 333 21.25 -18.69 20.98
N ALA A 334 20.34 -19.42 20.33
CA ALA A 334 20.41 -20.86 20.17
C ALA A 334 21.26 -21.31 18.99
N VAL A 335 21.41 -20.46 17.97
CA VAL A 335 22.09 -20.79 16.72
C VAL A 335 23.46 -20.11 16.61
N ASP A 336 24.37 -20.74 15.88
CA ASP A 336 25.75 -20.27 15.71
C ASP A 336 26.07 -19.80 14.28
N SER A 337 25.16 -20.03 13.31
CA SER A 337 25.35 -19.74 11.88
C SER A 337 24.12 -19.10 11.22
N ASP A 338 24.34 -18.25 10.21
CA ASP A 338 23.27 -17.63 9.41
C ASP A 338 22.40 -18.65 8.66
N THR A 339 22.97 -19.79 8.27
CA THR A 339 22.22 -20.88 7.61
C THR A 339 21.22 -21.54 8.54
N ASP A 340 21.55 -21.67 9.83
CA ASP A 340 20.64 -22.25 10.81
C ASP A 340 19.53 -21.27 11.20
N VAL A 341 19.87 -19.98 11.32
CA VAL A 341 18.91 -18.89 11.57
C VAL A 341 17.69 -19.00 10.67
N GLN A 342 17.90 -19.12 9.35
CA GLN A 342 16.79 -19.14 8.39
C GLN A 342 15.76 -20.25 8.67
N GLN A 343 16.21 -21.42 9.14
CA GLN A 343 15.31 -22.53 9.44
C GLN A 343 14.44 -22.24 10.67
N PHE A 344 15.02 -21.63 11.71
CA PHE A 344 14.31 -21.29 12.95
C PHE A 344 13.45 -20.02 12.84
N MET A 345 13.67 -19.19 11.81
CA MET A 345 12.83 -18.02 11.54
C MET A 345 11.42 -18.40 11.11
N PHE A 346 11.25 -19.46 10.31
CA PHE A 346 9.96 -19.82 9.71
C PHE A 346 8.81 -19.98 10.72
N PRO A 347 8.97 -20.74 11.82
CA PRO A 347 7.88 -20.88 12.81
C PRO A 347 7.48 -19.57 13.46
N ILE A 348 8.43 -18.65 13.64
CA ILE A 348 8.17 -17.32 14.21
C ILE A 348 7.41 -16.47 13.19
N THR A 349 7.75 -16.55 11.91
CA THR A 349 7.18 -15.68 10.88
C THR A 349 5.81 -16.14 10.39
N ILE A 350 5.48 -17.43 10.52
CA ILE A 350 4.19 -17.99 10.06
C ILE A 350 2.99 -17.21 10.61
N PRO A 351 2.84 -16.96 11.93
CA PRO A 351 1.71 -16.18 12.44
C PRO A 351 1.67 -14.74 11.90
N LEU A 352 2.83 -14.14 11.65
CA LEU A 352 2.95 -12.78 11.13
C LEU A 352 2.48 -12.71 9.67
N VAL A 353 2.95 -13.66 8.84
CA VAL A 353 2.57 -13.82 7.43
C VAL A 353 1.10 -14.19 7.30
N LEU A 354 0.62 -15.13 8.12
CA LEU A 354 -0.79 -15.54 8.15
C LEU A 354 -1.69 -14.33 8.45
N SER A 355 -1.33 -13.50 9.42
CA SER A 355 -2.09 -12.28 9.73
C SER A 355 -2.14 -11.32 8.55
N PHE A 356 -1.03 -11.15 7.84
CA PHE A 356 -0.99 -10.27 6.68
C PHE A 356 -1.81 -10.80 5.50
N ILE A 357 -1.81 -12.12 5.27
CA ILE A 357 -2.68 -12.75 4.26
C ILE A 357 -4.15 -12.60 4.65
N MET A 358 -4.48 -12.86 5.91
CA MET A 358 -5.84 -12.77 6.43
C MET A 358 -6.37 -11.34 6.48
N ALA A 359 -5.51 -10.33 6.53
CA ALA A 359 -5.90 -8.92 6.44
C ALA A 359 -6.78 -8.63 5.22
N GLN A 360 -6.50 -9.24 4.07
CA GLN A 360 -7.29 -9.05 2.84
C GLN A 360 -8.73 -9.58 2.98
N PHE A 361 -8.92 -10.68 3.71
CA PHE A 361 -10.25 -11.23 3.99
C PHE A 361 -10.97 -10.40 5.04
N ILE A 362 -10.25 -9.95 6.07
CA ILE A 362 -10.80 -9.17 7.19
C ILE A 362 -11.23 -7.76 6.77
N ILE A 363 -10.59 -7.16 5.76
CA ILE A 363 -11.07 -5.89 5.17
C ILE A 363 -12.48 -6.02 4.60
N ARG A 364 -12.82 -7.19 4.05
CA ARG A 364 -14.13 -7.44 3.46
C ARG A 364 -15.20 -7.68 4.52
N GLU A 365 -14.80 -8.25 5.66
CA GLU A 365 -15.69 -8.55 6.77
C GLU A 365 -15.02 -8.16 8.12
N PRO A 366 -14.93 -6.86 8.43
CA PRO A 366 -14.19 -6.37 9.60
C PRO A 366 -14.79 -6.79 10.94
N ASP A 367 -16.09 -7.08 10.98
CA ASP A 367 -16.82 -7.46 12.19
C ASP A 367 -17.05 -8.98 12.30
N GLY A 368 -16.52 -9.76 11.34
CA GLY A 368 -16.67 -11.21 11.32
C GLY A 368 -15.95 -11.92 12.48
N ALA A 369 -16.36 -13.15 12.77
CA ALA A 369 -15.78 -13.94 13.86
C ALA A 369 -14.26 -14.17 13.71
N VAL A 370 -13.80 -14.36 12.47
CA VAL A 370 -12.36 -14.52 12.16
C VAL A 370 -11.59 -13.24 12.49
N ALA A 371 -12.15 -12.09 12.14
CA ALA A 371 -11.57 -10.78 12.44
C ALA A 371 -11.46 -10.56 13.95
N PHE A 372 -12.52 -10.89 14.70
CA PHE A 372 -12.52 -10.84 16.16
C PHE A 372 -11.41 -11.71 16.78
N TRP A 373 -11.37 -13.01 16.49
CA TRP A 373 -10.42 -13.92 17.14
C TRP A 373 -8.97 -13.62 16.78
N MET A 374 -8.68 -13.30 15.53
CA MET A 374 -7.32 -12.92 15.13
C MET A 374 -6.90 -11.55 15.69
N SER A 375 -7.84 -10.68 16.06
CA SER A 375 -7.55 -9.46 16.84
C SER A 375 -7.22 -9.73 18.30
N MET A 376 -7.62 -10.86 18.87
CA MET A 376 -7.39 -11.18 20.28
C MET A 376 -6.11 -11.99 20.51
N ILE A 377 -5.69 -12.79 19.54
CA ILE A 377 -4.49 -13.62 19.65
C ILE A 377 -3.23 -12.72 19.60
N PRO A 378 -2.35 -12.72 20.61
CA PRO A 378 -1.22 -11.79 20.71
C PRO A 378 -0.27 -11.78 19.51
N PHE A 379 -0.08 -12.92 18.85
CA PHE A 379 0.79 -13.04 17.68
C PHE A 379 0.18 -12.44 16.42
N THR A 380 -1.15 -12.41 16.30
CA THR A 380 -1.83 -11.93 15.09
C THR A 380 -2.43 -10.53 15.25
N SER A 381 -2.79 -10.18 16.49
CA SER A 381 -3.43 -8.91 16.85
C SER A 381 -2.71 -7.64 16.37
N PRO A 382 -1.35 -7.55 16.33
CA PRO A 382 -0.69 -6.31 15.91
C PRO A 382 -1.01 -5.90 14.47
N ILE A 383 -1.24 -6.89 13.60
CA ILE A 383 -1.56 -6.67 12.20
C ILE A 383 -3.08 -6.54 12.04
N ILE A 384 -3.83 -7.52 12.56
CA ILE A 384 -5.27 -7.58 12.32
C ILE A 384 -6.02 -6.41 12.96
N MET A 385 -5.64 -5.98 14.15
CA MET A 385 -6.38 -4.89 14.79
C MET A 385 -6.18 -3.56 14.06
N MET A 386 -4.99 -3.34 13.47
CA MET A 386 -4.77 -2.16 12.63
C MET A 386 -5.57 -2.15 11.34
N VAL A 387 -5.95 -3.33 10.83
CA VAL A 387 -6.86 -3.44 9.70
C VAL A 387 -8.29 -3.09 10.10
N ARG A 388 -8.72 -3.50 11.30
CA ARG A 388 -10.10 -3.31 11.76
C ARG A 388 -10.38 -1.91 12.32
N ILE A 389 -9.44 -1.29 13.05
CA ILE A 389 -9.67 0.00 13.74
C ILE A 389 -10.28 1.09 12.84
N PRO A 390 -9.83 1.29 11.58
CA PRO A 390 -10.43 2.29 10.69
C PRO A 390 -11.92 2.06 10.37
N PHE A 391 -12.44 0.85 10.59
CA PHE A 391 -13.85 0.49 10.41
C PHE A 391 -14.70 0.68 11.67
N GLY A 392 -14.11 1.13 12.80
CA GLY A 392 -14.87 1.49 14.00
C GLY A 392 -15.02 0.37 15.03
N VAL A 393 -13.91 -0.25 15.44
CA VAL A 393 -13.91 -1.32 16.44
C VAL A 393 -14.37 -0.81 17.83
N PRO A 394 -15.23 -1.55 18.55
CA PRO A 394 -15.62 -1.20 19.92
C PRO A 394 -14.43 -1.04 20.87
N ALA A 395 -14.46 -0.03 21.74
CA ALA A 395 -13.35 0.27 22.64
C ALA A 395 -12.96 -0.91 23.56
N TRP A 396 -13.94 -1.71 23.99
CA TRP A 396 -13.67 -2.88 24.84
C TRP A 396 -12.89 -3.98 24.11
N GLU A 397 -13.09 -4.16 22.80
CA GLU A 397 -12.31 -5.11 22.00
C GLU A 397 -10.85 -4.67 21.89
N ILE A 398 -10.62 -3.35 21.74
CA ILE A 398 -9.27 -2.77 21.74
C ILE A 398 -8.61 -3.01 23.09
N ILE A 399 -9.29 -2.70 24.20
CA ILE A 399 -8.76 -2.89 25.56
C ILE A 399 -8.45 -4.37 25.84
N LEU A 400 -9.37 -5.28 25.47
CA LEU A 400 -9.19 -6.71 25.63
C LEU A 400 -7.97 -7.21 24.83
N SER A 401 -7.89 -6.82 23.56
CA SER A 401 -6.78 -7.17 22.66
C SER A 401 -5.45 -6.66 23.20
N VAL A 402 -5.37 -5.41 23.66
CA VAL A 402 -4.16 -4.84 24.28
C VAL A 402 -3.78 -5.58 25.56
N THR A 403 -4.76 -5.94 26.39
CA THR A 403 -4.51 -6.70 27.63
C THR A 403 -3.94 -8.08 27.33
N LEU A 404 -4.53 -8.78 26.36
CA LEU A 404 -4.04 -10.08 25.89
C LEU A 404 -2.65 -9.96 25.25
N LEU A 405 -2.39 -8.88 24.50
CA LEU A 405 -1.09 -8.60 23.90
C LEU A 405 0.00 -8.44 24.96
N ILE A 406 -0.28 -7.69 26.04
CA ILE A 406 0.64 -7.52 27.17
C ILE A 406 0.86 -8.86 27.89
N GLY A 407 -0.20 -9.63 28.16
CA GLY A 407 -0.09 -10.97 28.75
C GLY A 407 0.72 -11.92 27.87
N GLY A 408 0.48 -11.90 26.56
CA GLY A 408 1.20 -12.66 25.56
C GLY A 408 2.68 -12.29 25.48
N PHE A 409 3.00 -11.00 25.60
CA PHE A 409 4.38 -10.54 25.75
C PHE A 409 5.04 -11.09 27.01
N ILE A 410 4.40 -10.98 28.18
CA ILE A 410 4.97 -11.49 29.44
C ILE A 410 5.25 -12.99 29.34
N GLY A 411 4.30 -13.77 28.83
CA GLY A 411 4.45 -15.21 28.63
C GLY A 411 5.57 -15.55 27.64
N THR A 412 5.60 -14.86 26.50
CA THR A 412 6.62 -15.09 25.46
C THR A 412 8.01 -14.67 25.91
N ALA A 413 8.14 -13.52 26.58
CA ALA A 413 9.40 -13.04 27.14
C ALA A 413 9.94 -13.98 28.22
N TRP A 414 9.06 -14.56 29.05
CA TRP A 414 9.44 -15.55 30.04
C TRP A 414 9.98 -16.84 29.40
N LEU A 415 9.30 -17.36 28.36
CA LEU A 415 9.77 -18.52 27.60
C LEU A 415 11.10 -18.24 26.89
N ALA A 416 11.17 -17.10 26.20
CA ALA A 416 12.35 -16.67 25.47
C ALA A 416 13.57 -16.50 26.39
N ALA A 417 13.38 -15.93 27.59
CA ALA A 417 14.47 -15.77 28.56
C ALA A 417 15.06 -17.10 29.03
N ARG A 418 14.25 -18.17 29.14
CA ARG A 418 14.72 -19.51 29.49
C ARG A 418 15.56 -20.12 28.38
N ILE A 419 15.09 -20.02 27.13
CA ILE A 419 15.85 -20.44 25.95
C ILE A 419 17.16 -19.64 25.86
N TYR A 420 17.08 -18.32 26.07
CA TYR A 420 18.23 -17.41 26.01
C TYR A 420 19.34 -17.79 26.99
N ARG A 421 18.98 -18.09 28.25
CA ARG A 421 19.96 -18.44 29.30
C ARG A 421 20.78 -19.69 28.94
N VAL A 422 20.15 -20.68 28.32
CA VAL A 422 20.80 -21.94 27.94
C VAL A 422 21.51 -21.80 26.60
N GLY A 423 20.80 -21.30 25.59
CA GLY A 423 21.30 -21.21 24.21
C GLY A 423 22.55 -20.36 24.10
N ILE A 424 22.61 -19.22 24.81
CA ILE A 424 23.73 -18.29 24.70
C ILE A 424 25.08 -18.88 25.16
N LEU A 425 25.06 -19.96 25.93
CA LEU A 425 26.26 -20.65 26.44
C LEU A 425 26.57 -21.96 25.70
N MET A 426 25.70 -22.38 24.78
CA MET A 426 25.86 -23.62 24.02
C MET A 426 26.54 -23.35 22.68
N TYR A 427 27.68 -23.99 22.42
CA TYR A 427 28.43 -23.84 21.17
C TYR A 427 28.50 -25.15 20.37
N GLY A 428 28.48 -25.04 19.05
CA GLY A 428 28.94 -26.08 18.12
C GLY A 428 27.95 -27.23 17.87
N LYS A 429 26.85 -27.31 18.63
CA LYS A 429 25.75 -28.25 18.36
C LYS A 429 24.53 -27.49 17.85
N LYS A 430 24.12 -27.76 16.61
CA LYS A 430 22.85 -27.28 16.07
C LYS A 430 21.69 -27.82 16.92
N PRO A 431 20.95 -26.98 17.65
CA PRO A 431 19.86 -27.46 18.47
C PRO A 431 18.73 -27.99 17.58
N SER A 432 18.02 -29.02 18.04
CA SER A 432 16.76 -29.44 17.41
C SER A 432 15.58 -28.66 18.00
N TYR A 433 14.46 -28.56 17.27
CA TYR A 433 13.19 -28.04 17.82
C TYR A 433 12.80 -28.71 19.15
N LYS A 434 13.05 -30.02 19.27
CA LYS A 434 12.81 -30.77 20.52
C LYS A 434 13.66 -30.27 21.69
N GLU A 435 14.90 -29.86 21.42
CA GLU A 435 15.81 -29.36 22.44
C GLU A 435 15.42 -27.94 22.88
N LEU A 436 15.04 -27.07 21.94
CA LEU A 436 14.53 -25.74 22.26
C LEU A 436 13.31 -25.81 23.20
N VAL A 437 12.36 -26.69 22.88
CA VAL A 437 11.18 -26.93 23.72
C VAL A 437 11.60 -27.44 25.11
N LYS A 438 12.58 -28.33 25.19
CA LYS A 438 13.10 -28.84 26.47
C LYS A 438 13.72 -27.71 27.32
N TRP A 439 14.43 -26.76 26.72
CA TRP A 439 15.03 -25.63 27.45
C TRP A 439 13.99 -24.70 28.05
N MET A 440 12.79 -24.60 27.46
CA MET A 440 11.69 -23.85 28.06
C MET A 440 11.25 -24.41 29.42
N PHE A 441 11.47 -25.70 29.68
CA PHE A 441 11.02 -26.39 30.88
C PHE A 441 12.16 -26.77 31.84
N TYR A 442 13.41 -26.38 31.59
CA TYR A 442 14.47 -26.61 32.55
C TYR A 442 14.19 -25.87 33.88
N LYS A 443 14.40 -26.56 35.02
CA LYS A 443 14.33 -25.93 36.34
C LYS A 443 15.47 -24.92 36.48
N ALA A 444 15.11 -23.75 37.01
CA ALA A 444 15.94 -22.56 37.08
C ALA A 444 17.15 -22.70 38.01
#